data_AF-A2FXV6-F1
#
_entry.id   AF-A2FXV6-F1
#
_cell.length_a   1.000
_cell.length_b   1.000
_cell.length_c   1.000
_cell.angle_alpha   90.00
_cell.angle_beta   90.00
_cell.angle_gamma   90.00
#
_symmetry.space_group_name_H-M   'P 1'
#
loop_
_entity.id
_entity.type
_entity.pdbx_description
1 polymer ?
#
loop_
_entity_poly.entity_id
_entity_poly.type
_entity_poly.pdbx_seq_one_letter_code
_entity_poly.pdbx_strand_id
1 'polypeptide(L)'
;MFIFLLSNCQSITYNLYPPFKNTAPGEFGLWSVAGSTSNAKNHIHITSRKNKINGALCSRIPTSYQNFETVLNVSLISGSFHYLFTQDACPIVHRYNGGYWRGFSLNFNESNEKLNISFTIVRNDYTYNTQDLCLINTTNPVIKVKSGENEATVQYFDGNKWKDCGSKHVFPYLVVGYFTLTAFPIEEFAQARIYSFNTSIPYNYSEEFDTTRLEKLVKRIVNPKTKKEKPMSLATRISYSLPEDTNSSEYFKYIDIILAEMNVSLTNALNSTGLKSIIDKMIKTKLSRIEKKFSKRKQLLQEIDDSMKRVKAGIQVDLNQLESNIYSSMETAKHTSVSELKKFLDKVKDAESLTNSTKESAKEMKSMWLPTFLYVISFIELALYIAFFFQRKKATHNFKKYD
;
A
#
# COMPACT_ATOMS: atom_id res chain seq x y z
N MET A 1 -7.60 -34.26 -3.13
CA MET A 1 -6.47 -33.31 -3.21
C MET A 1 -7.00 -31.88 -3.12
N PHE A 2 -7.36 -31.43 -1.90
CA PHE A 2 -7.85 -30.07 -1.59
C PHE A 2 -7.78 -29.81 -0.06
N ILE A 3 -6.74 -30.34 0.60
CA ILE A 3 -6.57 -30.28 2.07
C ILE A 3 -5.15 -29.80 2.35
N PHE A 4 -4.88 -28.51 2.13
CA PHE A 4 -3.62 -27.85 2.53
C PHE A 4 -3.80 -26.34 2.83
N LEU A 5 -5.03 -25.87 3.09
CA LEU A 5 -5.33 -24.44 3.33
C LEU A 5 -5.89 -24.17 4.74
N LEU A 6 -5.46 -24.93 5.75
CA LEU A 6 -5.65 -24.57 7.16
C LEU A 6 -4.31 -24.16 7.78
N SER A 7 -3.59 -23.31 7.06
CA SER A 7 -2.38 -22.66 7.58
C SER A 7 -2.79 -21.75 8.73
N ASN A 8 -2.12 -21.93 9.87
CA ASN A 8 -2.18 -21.10 11.08
C ASN A 8 -2.67 -19.68 10.79
N CYS A 9 -3.83 -19.32 11.33
CA CYS A 9 -4.26 -17.93 11.44
C CYS A 9 -3.31 -17.27 12.46
N GLN A 10 -2.07 -17.01 12.04
CA GLN A 10 -1.17 -16.15 12.77
C GLN A 10 -1.87 -14.79 12.83
N SER A 11 -2.03 -14.27 14.05
CA SER A 11 -2.52 -12.92 14.26
C SER A 11 -1.80 -11.98 13.29
N ILE A 12 -2.54 -11.28 12.45
CA ILE A 12 -1.98 -10.33 11.49
C ILE A 12 -1.30 -9.24 12.31
N THR A 13 0.03 -9.28 12.40
CA THR A 13 0.82 -8.28 13.11
C THR A 13 1.41 -7.30 12.10
N TYR A 14 1.04 -6.03 12.22
CA TYR A 14 1.67 -4.92 11.48
C TYR A 14 3.07 -4.58 12.00
N ASN A 15 3.58 -5.36 12.96
CA ASN A 15 4.78 -5.05 13.69
C ASN A 15 6.04 -5.23 12.84
N LEU A 16 6.96 -4.29 12.98
CA LEU A 16 8.31 -4.29 12.42
C LEU A 16 9.29 -4.21 13.60
N TYR A 17 10.00 -5.30 13.87
CA TYR A 17 11.07 -5.35 14.89
C TYR A 17 12.37 -5.87 14.28
N PRO A 18 13.52 -5.40 14.79
CA PRO A 18 14.80 -6.00 14.45
C PRO A 18 14.92 -7.42 15.06
N PRO A 19 15.64 -8.35 14.40
CA PRO A 19 16.25 -8.18 13.08
C PRO A 19 15.20 -8.18 11.96
N PHE A 20 15.23 -7.18 11.08
CA PHE A 20 14.33 -7.11 9.93
C PHE A 20 14.72 -8.20 8.94
N LYS A 21 13.89 -9.25 8.86
CA LYS A 21 14.07 -10.35 7.90
C LYS A 21 13.19 -10.11 6.69
N ASN A 22 13.80 -10.18 5.51
CA ASN A 22 13.04 -10.12 4.26
C ASN A 22 12.20 -11.39 4.14
N THR A 23 10.90 -11.25 3.91
CA THR A 23 10.03 -12.39 3.60
C THR A 23 10.06 -12.72 2.11
N ALA A 24 10.24 -11.70 1.28
CA ALA A 24 10.44 -11.79 -0.16
C ALA A 24 11.31 -10.61 -0.63
N PRO A 25 11.81 -10.61 -1.89
CA PRO A 25 12.47 -9.44 -2.46
C PRO A 25 11.57 -8.20 -2.38
N GLY A 26 12.02 -7.16 -1.66
CA GLY A 26 11.24 -5.95 -1.45
C GLY A 26 10.11 -6.07 -0.43
N GLU A 27 10.13 -7.07 0.45
CA GLU A 27 9.09 -7.27 1.47
C GLU A 27 9.61 -7.58 2.87
N PHE A 28 8.94 -7.03 3.88
CA PHE A 28 9.15 -7.30 5.31
C PHE A 28 7.83 -7.73 5.97
N GLY A 29 7.55 -9.03 5.99
CA GLY A 29 6.29 -9.53 6.55
C GLY A 29 5.10 -9.03 5.74
N LEU A 30 4.29 -8.16 6.35
CA LEU A 30 3.12 -7.55 5.71
C LEU A 30 3.40 -6.21 5.03
N TRP A 31 4.66 -5.82 4.92
CA TRP A 31 5.08 -4.54 4.38
C TRP A 31 5.77 -4.71 3.04
N SER A 32 5.35 -3.95 2.04
CA SER A 32 6.06 -3.79 0.77
C SER A 32 6.96 -2.57 0.84
N VAL A 33 8.12 -2.69 0.21
CA VAL A 33 9.14 -1.65 0.10
C VAL A 33 8.97 -0.91 -1.21
N ALA A 34 9.02 0.42 -1.17
CA ALA A 34 8.99 1.27 -2.37
C ALA A 34 10.12 2.33 -2.32
N GLY A 35 10.56 2.74 -3.51
CA GLY A 35 11.55 3.81 -3.65
C GLY A 35 12.95 3.43 -3.17
N SER A 36 13.60 4.33 -2.41
CA SER A 36 14.99 4.14 -1.94
C SER A 36 15.14 3.35 -0.64
N THR A 37 14.05 2.74 -0.17
CA THR A 37 14.03 2.05 1.11
C THR A 37 14.88 0.77 1.09
N SER A 38 15.69 0.56 2.13
CA SER A 38 16.64 -0.55 2.24
C SER A 38 16.78 -1.09 3.67
N ASN A 39 17.12 -2.38 3.78
CA ASN A 39 17.28 -3.08 5.05
C ASN A 39 18.72 -2.99 5.59
N ALA A 40 18.91 -2.54 6.83
CA ALA A 40 20.21 -2.55 7.52
C ALA A 40 20.24 -3.52 8.73
N LYS A 41 19.39 -4.55 8.74
CA LYS A 41 19.17 -5.57 9.81
C LYS A 41 18.59 -5.02 11.11
N ASN A 42 19.19 -3.96 11.68
CA ASN A 42 18.80 -3.38 12.97
C ASN A 42 17.88 -2.16 12.84
N HIS A 43 17.76 -1.62 11.63
CA HIS A 43 16.87 -0.53 11.24
C HIS A 43 16.55 -0.64 9.75
N ILE A 44 15.47 0.00 9.33
CA ILE A 44 15.12 0.18 7.93
C ILE A 44 15.48 1.61 7.54
N HIS A 45 16.31 1.78 6.53
CA HIS A 45 16.54 3.08 5.91
C HIS A 45 15.39 3.36 4.97
N ILE A 46 14.55 4.35 5.26
CA ILE A 46 13.50 4.77 4.32
C ILE A 46 14.13 5.58 3.20
N THR A 47 14.95 6.55 3.57
CA THR A 47 15.77 7.37 2.67
C THR A 47 17.22 7.37 3.12
N SER A 48 18.13 7.68 2.20
CA SER A 48 19.56 7.80 2.49
C SER A 48 20.12 9.13 1.99
N ARG A 49 21.16 9.63 2.64
CA ARG A 49 21.84 10.88 2.23
C ARG A 49 22.34 10.86 0.78
N LYS A 50 22.54 9.67 0.19
CA LYS A 50 23.12 9.52 -1.15
C LYS A 50 22.08 9.71 -2.26
N ASN A 51 20.80 9.50 -1.99
CA ASN A 51 19.78 9.41 -3.03
C ASN A 51 18.68 10.46 -2.80
N LYS A 52 18.42 11.31 -3.79
CA LYS A 52 17.27 12.25 -3.84
C LYS A 52 15.93 11.54 -4.12
N ILE A 53 15.85 10.25 -3.83
CA ILE A 53 14.71 9.39 -4.16
C ILE A 53 13.91 9.15 -2.89
N ASN A 54 12.61 9.38 -2.93
CA ASN A 54 11.68 9.09 -1.85
C ASN A 54 11.72 7.59 -1.51
N GLY A 55 11.41 7.24 -0.28
CA GLY A 55 11.24 5.84 0.10
C GLY A 55 9.99 5.66 0.91
N ALA A 56 9.41 4.46 0.83
CA ALA A 56 8.24 4.12 1.61
C ALA A 56 8.21 2.65 2.03
N LEU A 57 7.56 2.40 3.17
CA LEU A 57 7.05 1.11 3.60
C LEU A 57 5.54 1.18 3.61
N CYS A 58 4.91 0.25 2.92
CA CYS A 58 3.47 0.24 2.73
C CYS A 58 2.90 -1.08 3.22
N SER A 59 1.96 -1.02 4.16
CA SER A 59 1.23 -2.21 4.57
C SER A 59 0.42 -2.78 3.40
N ARG A 60 0.46 -4.10 3.23
CA ARG A 60 -0.23 -4.80 2.14
C ARG A 60 -1.68 -5.13 2.45
N ILE A 61 -2.00 -5.23 3.74
CA ILE A 61 -3.32 -5.65 4.24
C ILE A 61 -3.92 -4.48 5.01
N PRO A 62 -5.10 -3.97 4.65
CA PRO A 62 -5.74 -2.92 5.43
C PRO A 62 -6.26 -3.48 6.76
N THR A 63 -6.39 -2.61 7.75
CA THR A 63 -7.14 -2.87 8.98
C THR A 63 -8.50 -2.19 8.91
N SER A 64 -9.55 -2.87 9.40
CA SER A 64 -10.88 -2.29 9.63
C SER A 64 -11.07 -1.82 11.07
N TYR A 65 -10.08 -2.03 11.93
CA TYR A 65 -10.11 -1.58 13.32
C TYR A 65 -9.87 -0.08 13.41
N GLN A 66 -10.84 0.64 13.95
CA GLN A 66 -10.76 2.08 14.23
C GLN A 66 -9.92 2.37 15.47
N ASN A 67 -9.98 1.46 16.43
CA ASN A 67 -9.21 1.56 17.65
C ASN A 67 -7.87 0.87 17.41
N PHE A 68 -6.77 1.60 17.53
CA PHE A 68 -5.42 1.03 17.50
C PHE A 68 -4.43 1.96 18.21
N GLU A 69 -3.34 1.39 18.71
CA GLU A 69 -2.19 2.13 19.25
C GLU A 69 -0.96 1.74 18.45
N THR A 70 -0.32 2.72 17.79
CA THR A 70 0.99 2.52 17.16
C THR A 70 2.09 3.18 17.96
N VAL A 71 3.23 2.51 18.09
CA VAL A 71 4.47 3.03 18.67
C VAL A 71 5.57 2.92 17.64
N LEU A 72 6.05 4.08 17.20
CA LEU A 72 7.06 4.25 16.17
C LEU A 72 8.36 4.76 16.80
N ASN A 73 9.47 4.06 16.59
CA ASN A 73 10.81 4.54 16.90
C ASN A 73 11.51 4.93 15.60
N VAL A 74 11.71 6.23 15.39
CA VAL A 74 12.18 6.81 14.13
C VAL A 74 13.36 7.76 14.37
N SER A 75 14.25 7.85 13.39
CA SER A 75 15.32 8.84 13.32
C SER A 75 15.18 9.64 12.05
N LEU A 76 15.10 10.96 12.15
CA LEU A 76 15.06 11.89 11.03
C LEU A 76 16.18 12.92 11.20
N ILE A 77 17.25 12.76 10.43
CA ILE A 77 18.40 13.69 10.46
C ILE A 77 18.19 14.85 9.49
N SER A 78 17.51 14.62 8.38
CA SER A 78 17.15 15.65 7.40
C SER A 78 15.97 15.20 6.55
N GLY A 79 15.26 16.17 5.98
CA GLY A 79 14.09 15.95 5.13
C GLY A 79 12.78 15.89 5.93
N SER A 80 11.77 15.24 5.34
CA SER A 80 10.51 14.96 6.00
C SER A 80 10.27 13.47 6.12
N PHE A 81 9.62 13.06 7.21
CA PHE A 81 9.08 11.73 7.40
C PHE A 81 7.58 11.84 7.62
N HIS A 82 6.81 10.87 7.13
CA HIS A 82 5.36 10.86 7.24
C HIS A 82 4.89 9.48 7.67
N TYR A 83 4.09 9.46 8.73
CA TYR A 83 3.27 8.32 9.12
C TYR A 83 1.86 8.59 8.60
N LEU A 84 1.32 7.71 7.77
CA LEU A 84 -0.01 7.85 7.20
C LEU A 84 -0.89 6.68 7.60
N PHE A 85 -2.16 6.98 7.89
CA PHE A 85 -3.23 6.00 7.99
C PHE A 85 -4.34 6.40 7.02
N THR A 86 -4.42 5.67 5.90
CA THR A 86 -5.19 6.11 4.71
C THR A 86 -6.05 5.01 4.14
N GLN A 87 -7.17 5.37 3.51
CA GLN A 87 -8.00 4.41 2.80
C GLN A 87 -7.29 3.76 1.60
N ASP A 88 -6.42 4.52 0.95
CA ASP A 88 -5.68 4.07 -0.22
C ASP A 88 -4.39 3.35 0.22
N ALA A 89 -4.03 2.30 -0.52
CA ALA A 89 -2.81 1.56 -0.26
C ALA A 89 -1.61 2.34 -0.81
N CYS A 90 -0.65 2.64 0.06
CA CYS A 90 0.62 3.27 -0.32
C CYS A 90 0.45 4.58 -1.13
N PRO A 91 -0.27 5.59 -0.63
CA PRO A 91 -0.39 6.86 -1.33
C PRO A 91 0.97 7.56 -1.26
N ILE A 92 1.82 7.31 -2.25
CA ILE A 92 3.08 8.04 -2.39
C ILE A 92 2.68 9.44 -2.84
N VAL A 93 2.69 10.37 -1.89
CA VAL A 93 2.42 11.78 -2.15
C VAL A 93 3.49 12.28 -3.12
N HIS A 94 3.19 12.29 -4.42
CA HIS A 94 4.04 12.97 -5.38
C HIS A 94 4.01 14.45 -5.04
N ARG A 95 5.20 15.01 -4.75
CA ARG A 95 5.45 16.39 -4.30
C ARG A 95 4.73 17.46 -5.15
N TYR A 96 4.36 17.15 -6.39
CA TYR A 96 3.85 18.11 -7.37
C TYR A 96 2.36 17.98 -7.72
N ASN A 97 1.71 16.84 -7.46
CA ASN A 97 0.32 16.61 -7.92
C ASN A 97 -0.70 16.41 -6.81
N GLY A 98 -0.33 16.70 -5.55
CA GLY A 98 -1.27 16.61 -4.41
C GLY A 98 -1.95 15.25 -4.37
N GLY A 99 -1.21 14.21 -3.97
CA GLY A 99 -1.73 12.84 -4.01
C GLY A 99 -3.12 12.73 -3.38
N TYR A 100 -4.09 12.23 -4.13
CA TYR A 100 -5.45 12.01 -3.64
C TYR A 100 -5.45 10.83 -2.68
N TRP A 101 -5.51 11.10 -1.38
CA TRP A 101 -5.69 10.09 -0.35
C TRP A 101 -6.67 10.59 0.71
N ARG A 102 -7.32 9.66 1.41
CA ARG A 102 -8.24 9.99 2.51
C ARG A 102 -7.76 9.39 3.82
N GLY A 103 -7.84 10.16 4.89
CA GLY A 103 -7.41 9.75 6.22
C GLY A 103 -6.61 10.83 6.92
N PHE A 104 -5.55 10.44 7.62
CA PHE A 104 -4.64 11.39 8.26
C PHE A 104 -3.17 11.03 8.08
N SER A 105 -2.31 12.04 8.20
CA SER A 105 -0.87 11.88 8.28
C SER A 105 -0.29 12.66 9.45
N LEU A 106 0.73 12.09 10.07
CA LEU A 106 1.66 12.80 10.95
C LEU A 106 2.90 13.12 10.14
N ASN A 107 3.19 14.40 9.97
CA ASN A 107 4.37 14.87 9.25
C ASN A 107 5.41 15.33 10.25
N PHE A 108 6.62 14.82 10.07
CA PHE A 108 7.78 15.09 10.88
C PHE A 108 8.76 15.85 10.00
N ASN A 109 9.03 17.10 10.33
CA ASN A 109 9.98 17.95 9.61
C ASN A 109 11.13 18.29 10.55
N GLU A 110 12.35 18.00 10.11
CA GLU A 110 13.54 18.39 10.86
C GLU A 110 13.81 19.89 10.63
N SER A 111 14.07 20.61 11.71
CA SER A 111 14.46 22.01 11.70
C SER A 111 15.35 22.32 12.90
N ASN A 112 16.63 22.62 12.64
CA ASN A 112 17.62 22.99 13.66
C ASN A 112 17.76 21.94 14.78
N GLU A 113 17.94 20.67 14.40
CA GLU A 113 18.05 19.50 15.30
C GLU A 113 16.80 19.23 16.15
N LYS A 114 15.72 19.96 15.89
CA LYS A 114 14.41 19.74 16.49
C LYS A 114 13.48 19.14 15.44
N LEU A 115 12.49 18.44 15.94
CA LEU A 115 11.47 17.82 15.10
C LEU A 115 10.15 18.54 15.28
N ASN A 116 9.70 19.24 14.24
CA ASN A 116 8.35 19.78 14.19
C ASN A 116 7.39 18.67 13.75
N ILE A 117 6.39 18.38 14.58
CA ILE A 117 5.34 17.42 14.27
C ILE A 117 4.07 18.19 13.92
N SER A 118 3.51 17.90 12.75
CA SER A 118 2.21 18.41 12.32
C SER A 118 1.26 17.26 11.99
N PHE A 119 -0.03 17.51 12.13
CA PHE A 119 -1.10 16.59 11.80
C PHE A 119 -1.84 17.11 10.56
N THR A 120 -1.88 16.33 9.49
CA THR A 120 -2.65 16.65 8.29
C THR A 120 -3.83 15.71 8.16
N ILE A 121 -5.02 16.27 7.97
CA ILE A 121 -6.24 15.54 7.64
C ILE A 121 -6.55 15.79 6.18
N VAL A 122 -6.89 14.73 5.44
CA VAL A 122 -7.44 14.85 4.08
C VAL A 122 -8.84 14.29 4.06
N ARG A 123 -9.79 15.19 3.79
CA ARG A 123 -11.22 14.92 3.79
C ARG A 123 -11.69 14.33 2.46
N ASN A 124 -12.96 13.93 2.40
CA ASN A 124 -13.58 13.34 1.21
C ASN A 124 -13.61 14.27 -0.02
N ASP A 125 -13.58 15.58 0.22
CA ASP A 125 -13.49 16.63 -0.81
C ASP A 125 -12.03 16.98 -1.17
N TYR A 126 -11.06 16.20 -0.66
CA TYR A 126 -9.63 16.43 -0.80
C TYR A 126 -9.14 17.77 -0.24
N THR A 127 -9.88 18.35 0.71
CA THR A 127 -9.37 19.49 1.47
C THR A 127 -8.33 19.02 2.48
N TYR A 128 -7.20 19.71 2.50
CA TYR A 128 -6.09 19.46 3.41
C TYR A 128 -6.21 20.43 4.59
N ASN A 129 -6.24 19.90 5.81
CA ASN A 129 -6.11 20.71 7.02
C ASN A 129 -4.87 20.25 7.79
N THR A 130 -3.86 21.11 7.86
CA THR A 130 -2.61 20.84 8.58
C THR A 130 -2.54 21.71 9.83
N GLN A 131 -2.28 21.07 10.97
CA GLN A 131 -2.10 21.73 12.25
C GLN A 131 -0.76 21.32 12.86
N ASP A 132 0.05 22.28 13.29
CA ASP A 132 1.24 22.01 14.09
C ASP A 132 0.85 21.48 15.48
N LEU A 133 1.52 20.42 15.93
CA LEU A 133 1.25 19.75 17.20
C LEU A 133 2.23 20.19 18.28
N CYS A 134 3.51 19.91 18.06
CA CYS A 134 4.56 20.18 19.01
C CYS A 134 5.94 20.17 18.35
N LEU A 135 6.90 20.77 19.06
CA LEU A 135 8.31 20.78 18.71
C LEU A 135 9.10 19.93 19.71
N ILE A 136 9.82 18.92 19.24
CA ILE A 136 10.60 18.01 20.10
C ILE A 136 12.10 18.29 19.94
N ASN A 137 12.82 18.39 21.05
CA ASN A 137 14.28 18.58 21.08
C ASN A 137 15.08 17.28 20.83
N THR A 138 14.70 16.49 19.82
CA THR A 138 15.46 15.32 19.37
C THR A 138 15.09 14.94 17.94
N THR A 139 16.06 14.43 17.19
CA THR A 139 15.88 13.84 15.86
C THR A 139 15.52 12.35 15.90
N ASN A 140 15.56 11.71 17.09
CA ASN A 140 15.29 10.29 17.28
C ASN A 140 14.09 10.03 18.21
N PRO A 141 12.89 10.54 17.92
CA PRO A 141 11.77 10.39 18.85
C PRO A 141 11.20 8.97 18.84
N VAL A 142 10.63 8.59 19.99
CA VAL A 142 9.68 7.49 20.07
C VAL A 142 8.28 8.09 20.18
N ILE A 143 7.46 7.84 19.17
CA ILE A 143 6.15 8.44 18.99
C ILE A 143 5.09 7.38 19.20
N LYS A 144 4.04 7.74 19.94
CA LYS A 144 2.86 6.92 20.11
C LYS A 144 1.67 7.62 19.48
N VAL A 145 0.94 6.90 18.64
CA VAL A 145 -0.31 7.36 18.04
C VAL A 145 -1.41 6.45 18.55
N LYS A 146 -2.39 7.02 19.23
CA LYS A 146 -3.63 6.29 19.56
C LYS A 146 -4.72 6.80 18.65
N SER A 147 -5.40 5.88 17.99
CA SER A 147 -6.59 6.18 17.21
C SER A 147 -7.78 5.44 17.81
N GLY A 148 -8.93 6.10 17.86
CA GLY A 148 -10.20 5.50 18.22
C GLY A 148 -11.35 6.48 18.06
N GLU A 149 -12.53 5.98 17.69
CA GLU A 149 -13.74 6.81 17.47
C GLU A 149 -13.55 7.98 16.48
N ASN A 150 -12.67 7.80 15.49
CA ASN A 150 -12.25 8.86 14.53
C ASN A 150 -11.47 10.03 15.16
N GLU A 151 -10.98 9.84 16.38
CA GLU A 151 -10.01 10.71 17.01
C GLU A 151 -8.62 10.09 16.92
N ALA A 152 -7.61 10.94 16.79
CA ALA A 152 -6.21 10.58 16.94
C ALA A 152 -5.55 11.47 17.99
N THR A 153 -4.75 10.85 18.86
CA THR A 153 -3.90 11.54 19.83
C THR A 153 -2.46 11.14 19.62
N VAL A 154 -1.55 12.10 19.72
CA VAL A 154 -0.12 11.89 19.52
C VAL A 154 0.60 12.15 20.84
N GLN A 155 1.46 11.23 21.23
CA GLN A 155 2.33 11.36 22.39
C GLN A 155 3.77 11.08 21.97
N TYR A 156 4.75 11.68 22.64
CA TYR A 156 6.16 11.34 22.47
C TYR A 156 6.78 10.94 23.80
N PHE A 157 7.78 10.07 23.75
CA PHE A 157 8.54 9.67 24.94
C PHE A 157 9.73 10.60 25.15
N ASP A 158 9.84 11.20 26.33
CA ASP A 158 10.93 12.14 26.66
C ASP A 158 12.16 11.48 27.29
N GLY A 159 12.18 10.15 27.36
CA GLY A 159 13.19 9.35 28.06
C GLY A 159 12.70 8.79 29.40
N ASN A 160 11.70 9.42 30.02
CA ASN A 160 11.15 9.01 31.32
C ASN A 160 9.65 8.70 31.25
N LYS A 161 8.87 9.53 30.53
CA LYS A 161 7.42 9.39 30.45
C LYS A 161 6.88 9.80 29.07
N TRP A 162 5.66 9.37 28.80
CA TRP A 162 4.89 9.85 27.65
C TRP A 162 4.38 11.26 27.92
N LYS A 163 4.56 12.16 26.95
CA LYS A 163 4.06 13.53 26.93
C LYS A 163 3.14 13.73 25.74
N ASP A 164 2.04 14.43 25.94
CA ASP A 164 1.12 14.77 24.86
C ASP A 164 1.79 15.74 23.87
N CYS A 165 1.56 15.51 22.58
CA CYS A 165 2.00 16.35 21.48
C CYS A 165 0.77 16.93 20.79
N GLY A 166 0.32 18.09 21.26
CA GLY A 166 -0.86 18.79 20.72
C GLY A 166 -2.19 18.27 21.28
N SER A 167 -3.28 18.81 20.74
CA SER A 167 -4.65 18.43 21.08
C SER A 167 -5.06 17.12 20.41
N LYS A 168 -6.26 16.63 20.72
CA LYS A 168 -6.88 15.55 19.93
C LYS A 168 -7.29 16.07 18.54
N HIS A 169 -7.26 15.20 17.54
CA HIS A 169 -7.66 15.54 16.16
C HIS A 169 -8.75 14.61 15.67
N VAL A 170 -9.85 15.19 15.20
CA VAL A 170 -10.95 14.45 14.58
C VAL A 170 -10.69 14.32 13.09
N PHE A 171 -10.69 13.10 12.57
CA PHE A 171 -10.53 12.83 11.15
C PHE A 171 -11.78 12.13 10.57
N PRO A 172 -11.96 12.09 9.25
CA PRO A 172 -13.11 11.41 8.64
C PRO A 172 -13.15 9.93 8.99
N TYR A 173 -14.35 9.39 9.17
CA TYR A 173 -14.54 7.96 9.39
C TYR A 173 -13.96 7.12 8.24
N LEU A 174 -13.05 6.20 8.58
CA LEU A 174 -12.47 5.24 7.64
C LEU A 174 -13.01 3.84 7.93
N VAL A 175 -13.64 3.23 6.91
CA VAL A 175 -14.10 1.82 6.99
C VAL A 175 -12.91 0.86 7.02
N VAL A 176 -11.86 1.20 6.27
CA VAL A 176 -10.61 0.45 6.16
C VAL A 176 -9.46 1.44 6.03
N GLY A 177 -8.31 1.10 6.60
CA GLY A 177 -7.11 1.91 6.52
C GLY A 177 -5.83 1.10 6.36
N TYR A 178 -4.89 1.65 5.63
CA TYR A 178 -3.54 1.16 5.41
C TYR A 178 -2.56 2.03 6.18
N PHE A 179 -1.60 1.40 6.84
CA PHE A 179 -0.43 2.08 7.37
C PHE A 179 0.59 2.30 6.26
N THR A 180 1.11 3.52 6.16
CA THR A 180 2.20 3.87 5.24
C THR A 180 3.24 4.71 5.98
N LEU A 181 4.52 4.37 5.83
CA LEU A 181 5.66 5.10 6.40
C LEU A 181 6.50 5.59 5.23
N THR A 182 6.58 6.89 4.98
CA THR A 182 7.30 7.45 3.83
C THR A 182 8.22 8.58 4.25
N ALA A 183 9.29 8.82 3.49
CA ALA A 183 10.16 9.96 3.71
C ALA A 183 10.54 10.63 2.39
N PHE A 184 10.69 11.96 2.45
CA PHE A 184 11.00 12.80 1.31
C PHE A 184 12.24 13.65 1.60
N PRO A 185 13.15 13.83 0.62
CA PRO A 185 14.20 14.84 0.69
C PRO A 185 13.58 16.24 0.61
N ILE A 186 13.82 17.04 1.66
CA ILE A 186 13.72 18.50 1.58
C ILE A 186 15.08 18.96 1.02
N GLU A 187 15.06 19.74 -0.06
CA GLU A 187 16.24 20.14 -0.83
C GLU A 187 17.02 18.98 -1.47
N GLU A 188 18.15 18.58 -0.88
CA GLU A 188 19.14 17.72 -1.52
C GLU A 188 19.34 16.34 -0.88
N PHE A 189 19.00 16.17 0.40
CA PHE A 189 19.19 14.90 1.08
C PHE A 189 18.16 14.70 2.19
N ALA A 190 17.62 13.48 2.27
CA ALA A 190 16.88 13.01 3.43
C ALA A 190 17.60 11.82 4.06
N GLN A 191 17.51 11.73 5.36
CA GLN A 191 17.92 10.53 6.07
C GLN A 191 16.91 10.21 7.16
N ALA A 192 15.99 9.32 6.80
CA ALA A 192 15.01 8.74 7.70
C ALA A 192 15.31 7.26 7.94
N ARG A 193 15.31 6.84 9.21
CA ARG A 193 15.45 5.45 9.64
C ARG A 193 14.30 5.06 10.57
N ILE A 194 13.84 3.82 10.46
CA ILE A 194 12.88 3.23 11.40
C ILE A 194 13.59 2.12 12.17
N TYR A 195 13.60 2.23 13.49
CA TYR A 195 14.14 1.20 14.39
C TYR A 195 13.08 0.20 14.83
N SER A 196 11.84 0.63 14.97
CA SER A 196 10.71 -0.26 15.22
C SER A 196 9.38 0.42 14.88
N PHE A 197 8.40 -0.40 14.53
CA PHE A 197 7.01 0.01 14.39
C PHE A 197 6.14 -1.07 15.02
N ASN A 198 5.47 -0.74 16.12
CA ASN A 198 4.57 -1.66 16.81
C ASN A 198 3.15 -1.14 16.68
N THR A 199 2.20 -1.99 16.30
CA THR A 199 0.77 -1.69 16.28
C THR A 199 0.06 -2.69 17.17
N SER A 200 -0.53 -2.19 18.24
CA SER A 200 -1.49 -2.90 19.06
C SER A 200 -2.89 -2.59 18.56
N ILE A 201 -3.62 -3.63 18.16
CA ILE A 201 -5.04 -3.52 17.84
C ILE A 201 -5.78 -4.21 19.00
N PRO A 202 -6.65 -3.51 19.75
CA PRO A 202 -7.48 -4.12 20.75
C PRO A 202 -8.40 -5.13 20.05
N TYR A 203 -8.07 -6.41 20.18
CA TYR A 203 -8.94 -7.50 19.75
C TYR A 203 -10.15 -7.51 20.69
N ASN A 204 -11.26 -6.91 20.27
CA ASN A 204 -12.55 -7.05 20.96
C ASN A 204 -13.15 -8.47 20.82
N TYR A 205 -12.54 -9.33 20.00
CA TYR A 205 -12.93 -10.72 19.84
C TYR A 205 -11.88 -11.64 20.48
N SER A 206 -11.97 -11.79 21.80
CA SER A 206 -11.36 -12.91 22.51
C SER A 206 -12.30 -14.11 22.50
N GLU A 207 -12.79 -14.53 21.34
CA GLU A 207 -13.02 -15.96 21.23
C GLU A 207 -11.63 -16.55 21.09
N GLU A 208 -11.10 -17.13 22.16
CA GLU A 208 -10.02 -18.09 22.05
C GLU A 208 -10.42 -19.04 20.93
N PHE A 209 -9.79 -18.89 19.77
CA PHE A 209 -9.95 -19.86 18.72
C PHE A 209 -9.29 -21.11 19.27
N ASP A 210 -10.08 -22.01 19.88
CA ASP A 210 -9.62 -23.21 20.56
C ASP A 210 -8.86 -24.07 19.55
N THR A 211 -7.56 -23.78 19.44
CA THR A 211 -6.63 -24.49 18.58
C THR A 211 -6.57 -25.95 19.00
N THR A 212 -6.87 -26.27 20.26
CA THR A 212 -7.03 -27.64 20.77
C THR A 212 -8.20 -28.38 20.13
N ARG A 213 -9.35 -27.73 19.89
CA ARG A 213 -10.48 -28.31 19.13
C ARG A 213 -10.11 -28.53 17.67
N LEU A 214 -9.41 -27.58 17.06
CA LEU A 214 -8.96 -27.69 15.66
C LEU A 214 -7.87 -28.77 15.49
N GLU A 215 -6.89 -28.83 16.40
CA GLU A 215 -5.86 -29.85 16.46
C GLU A 215 -6.45 -31.24 16.72
N LYS A 216 -7.47 -31.37 17.59
CA LYS A 216 -8.19 -32.64 17.80
C LYS A 216 -8.95 -33.07 16.54
N LEU A 217 -9.54 -32.12 15.80
CA LEU A 217 -10.20 -32.37 14.51
C LEU A 217 -9.20 -32.80 13.42
N VAL A 218 -8.07 -32.09 13.32
CA VAL A 218 -6.99 -32.42 12.39
C VAL A 218 -6.36 -33.79 12.74
N LYS A 219 -6.11 -34.09 14.02
CA LYS A 219 -5.62 -35.40 14.47
C LYS A 219 -6.60 -36.54 14.15
N ARG A 220 -7.93 -36.31 14.24
CA ARG A 220 -8.96 -37.30 13.85
C ARG A 220 -9.03 -37.53 12.34
N ILE A 221 -8.75 -36.51 11.53
CA ILE A 221 -8.81 -36.59 10.06
C ILE A 221 -7.52 -37.17 9.47
N VAL A 222 -6.36 -36.81 10.02
CA VAL A 222 -5.04 -37.23 9.52
C VAL A 222 -4.71 -38.67 9.94
N ASN A 223 -5.32 -39.19 11.01
CA ASN A 223 -5.07 -40.55 11.48
C ASN A 223 -6.40 -41.26 11.81
N PRO A 224 -7.15 -41.75 10.80
CA PRO A 224 -8.41 -42.45 11.00
C PRO A 224 -8.12 -43.89 11.45
N LYS A 225 -7.49 -44.05 12.62
CA LYS A 225 -7.45 -45.35 13.28
C LYS A 225 -8.82 -45.57 13.91
N THR A 226 -9.58 -46.45 13.27
CA THR A 226 -10.88 -46.98 13.66
C THR A 226 -10.86 -47.57 15.08
N LYS A 227 -10.89 -46.72 16.10
CA LYS A 227 -11.48 -47.12 17.39
C LYS A 227 -12.96 -46.81 17.30
N LYS A 228 -13.78 -47.87 17.36
CA LYS A 228 -15.23 -47.77 17.62
C LYS A 228 -15.43 -47.05 18.95
N GLU A 229 -15.51 -45.72 18.92
CA GLU A 229 -15.93 -44.96 20.08
C GLU A 229 -17.42 -45.22 20.28
N LYS A 230 -17.77 -45.70 21.49
CA LYS A 230 -19.16 -45.84 21.91
C LYS A 230 -19.84 -44.46 21.79
N PRO A 231 -21.07 -44.39 21.28
CA PRO A 231 -21.77 -43.12 21.12
C PRO A 231 -21.86 -42.42 22.48
N MET A 232 -21.27 -41.23 22.54
CA MET A 232 -21.36 -40.34 23.70
C MET A 232 -22.83 -40.02 23.93
N SER A 233 -23.31 -40.24 25.16
CA SER A 233 -24.72 -40.04 25.51
C SER A 233 -25.15 -38.59 25.25
N LEU A 234 -26.41 -38.41 24.82
CA LEU A 234 -26.98 -37.11 24.50
C LEU A 234 -26.87 -36.13 25.68
N ALA A 235 -26.96 -36.64 26.92
CA ALA A 235 -26.81 -35.86 28.16
C ALA A 235 -25.45 -35.18 28.28
N THR A 236 -24.37 -35.84 27.85
CA THR A 236 -23.02 -35.28 27.87
C THR A 236 -22.84 -34.19 26.81
N ARG A 237 -23.54 -34.27 25.67
CA ARG A 237 -23.47 -33.21 24.64
C ARG A 237 -24.17 -31.93 25.09
N ILE A 238 -25.24 -32.06 25.86
CA ILE A 238 -26.03 -30.91 26.35
C ILE A 238 -25.26 -30.18 27.45
N SER A 239 -24.55 -30.88 28.34
CA SER A 239 -23.77 -30.24 29.42
C SER A 239 -22.58 -29.41 28.92
N TYR A 240 -22.06 -29.67 27.72
CA TYR A 240 -20.94 -28.91 27.12
C TYR A 240 -21.39 -27.69 26.29
N SER A 241 -22.69 -27.45 26.16
CA SER A 241 -23.24 -26.42 25.26
C SER A 241 -23.75 -25.17 25.98
N LEU A 242 -23.70 -25.12 27.30
CA LEU A 242 -24.25 -24.03 28.11
C LEU A 242 -23.12 -23.12 28.64
N PRO A 243 -23.11 -21.82 28.29
CA PRO A 243 -22.19 -20.85 28.90
C PRO A 243 -22.66 -20.47 30.30
N GLU A 244 -21.72 -20.30 31.23
CA GLU A 244 -21.98 -20.11 32.67
C GLU A 244 -22.52 -18.73 33.07
N ASP A 245 -22.48 -17.72 32.20
CA ASP A 245 -22.87 -16.36 32.60
C ASP A 245 -23.66 -15.64 31.50
N THR A 246 -24.98 -15.56 31.66
CA THR A 246 -25.84 -14.46 31.18
C THR A 246 -27.23 -14.58 31.79
N ASN A 247 -27.81 -13.44 32.20
CA ASN A 247 -29.09 -13.33 32.90
C ASN A 247 -30.19 -14.21 32.30
N SER A 248 -30.69 -15.14 33.12
CA SER A 248 -31.27 -16.39 32.69
C SER A 248 -32.70 -16.33 32.14
N SER A 249 -33.47 -15.26 32.39
CA SER A 249 -34.93 -15.31 32.17
C SER A 249 -35.38 -15.20 30.70
N GLU A 250 -34.68 -14.43 29.84
CA GLU A 250 -35.03 -14.34 28.42
C GLU A 250 -34.47 -15.52 27.60
N TYR A 251 -33.34 -16.07 28.03
CA TYR A 251 -32.69 -17.20 27.37
C TYR A 251 -33.51 -18.50 27.54
N PHE A 252 -34.08 -18.74 28.72
CA PHE A 252 -34.99 -19.87 28.95
C PHE A 252 -36.23 -19.79 28.05
N LYS A 253 -36.72 -18.59 27.75
CA LYS A 253 -37.86 -18.40 26.85
C LYS A 253 -37.56 -18.83 25.41
N TYR A 254 -36.36 -18.56 24.89
CA TYR A 254 -35.94 -19.04 23.57
C TYR A 254 -35.62 -20.53 23.55
N ILE A 255 -35.03 -21.06 24.63
CA ILE A 255 -34.82 -22.49 24.78
C ILE A 255 -36.15 -23.24 24.83
N ASP A 256 -37.15 -22.74 25.54
CA ASP A 256 -38.47 -23.38 25.61
C ASP A 256 -39.18 -23.37 24.25
N ILE A 257 -39.02 -22.31 23.45
CA ILE A 257 -39.52 -22.27 22.06
C ILE A 257 -38.80 -23.29 21.19
N ILE A 258 -37.48 -23.38 21.28
CA ILE A 258 -36.69 -24.36 20.50
C ILE A 258 -37.00 -25.78 20.95
N LEU A 259 -37.16 -26.03 22.26
CA LEU A 259 -37.50 -27.35 22.81
C LEU A 259 -38.93 -27.74 22.43
N ALA A 260 -39.89 -26.81 22.46
CA ALA A 260 -41.25 -27.06 21.99
C ALA A 260 -41.27 -27.40 20.49
N GLU A 261 -40.53 -26.64 19.67
CA GLU A 261 -40.46 -26.89 18.22
C GLU A 261 -39.68 -28.16 17.88
N MET A 262 -38.64 -28.49 18.66
CA MET A 262 -37.92 -29.76 18.57
C MET A 262 -38.79 -30.93 18.99
N ASN A 263 -39.59 -30.80 20.06
CA ASN A 263 -40.46 -31.86 20.56
C ASN A 263 -41.61 -32.14 19.58
N VAL A 264 -42.20 -31.09 19.00
CA VAL A 264 -43.17 -31.18 17.90
C VAL A 264 -42.53 -31.78 16.64
N SER A 265 -41.30 -31.40 16.32
CA SER A 265 -40.56 -31.96 15.18
C SER A 265 -40.17 -33.43 15.39
N LEU A 266 -39.82 -33.83 16.62
CA LEU A 266 -39.45 -35.20 17.01
C LEU A 266 -40.67 -36.13 17.02
N THR A 267 -41.79 -35.67 17.59
CA THR A 267 -43.05 -36.43 17.57
C THR A 267 -43.59 -36.63 16.16
N ASN A 268 -43.45 -35.62 15.29
CA ASN A 268 -43.80 -35.75 13.87
C ASN A 268 -42.76 -36.55 13.03
N ALA A 269 -41.52 -36.67 13.49
CA ALA A 269 -40.42 -37.37 12.79
C ALA A 269 -40.33 -38.88 13.09
N LEU A 270 -41.19 -39.43 13.95
CA LEU A 270 -41.20 -40.86 14.28
C LEU A 270 -41.71 -41.77 13.13
N ASN A 271 -42.27 -41.20 12.06
CA ASN A 271 -42.54 -41.91 10.81
C ASN A 271 -41.47 -41.58 9.76
N SER A 272 -40.99 -42.61 9.04
CA SER A 272 -39.96 -42.48 7.99
C SER A 272 -40.29 -41.43 6.93
N THR A 273 -41.59 -41.22 6.67
CA THR A 273 -42.13 -40.19 5.78
C THR A 273 -41.90 -38.76 6.30
N GLY A 274 -42.01 -38.55 7.62
CA GLY A 274 -41.76 -37.25 8.26
C GLY A 274 -40.28 -36.88 8.25
N LEU A 275 -39.40 -37.85 8.54
CA LEU A 275 -37.96 -37.66 8.47
C LEU A 275 -37.49 -37.31 7.05
N LYS A 276 -38.02 -38.01 6.03
CA LYS A 276 -37.74 -37.70 4.61
C LYS A 276 -38.16 -36.27 4.25
N SER A 277 -39.35 -35.83 4.69
CA SER A 277 -39.84 -34.46 4.46
C SER A 277 -38.93 -33.39 5.07
N ILE A 278 -38.43 -33.62 6.29
CA ILE A 278 -37.50 -32.70 6.97
C ILE A 278 -36.17 -32.63 6.22
N ILE A 279 -35.61 -33.78 5.83
CA ILE A 279 -34.36 -33.84 5.05
C ILE A 279 -34.53 -33.11 3.72
N ASP A 280 -35.62 -33.38 2.98
CA ASP A 280 -35.91 -32.72 1.71
C ASP A 280 -36.07 -31.20 1.88
N LYS A 281 -36.76 -30.76 2.93
CA LYS A 281 -36.91 -29.33 3.26
C LYS A 281 -35.56 -28.68 3.59
N MET A 282 -34.71 -29.34 4.35
CA MET A 282 -33.35 -28.86 4.68
C MET A 282 -32.48 -28.77 3.42
N ILE A 283 -32.48 -29.81 2.58
CA ILE A 283 -31.71 -29.84 1.32
C ILE A 283 -32.21 -28.73 0.40
N LYS A 284 -33.52 -28.61 0.19
CA LYS A 284 -34.13 -27.57 -0.66
C LYS A 284 -33.81 -26.16 -0.16
N THR A 285 -33.85 -25.94 1.17
CA THR A 285 -33.49 -24.64 1.76
C THR A 285 -32.01 -24.31 1.56
N LYS A 286 -31.12 -25.30 1.75
CA LYS A 286 -29.67 -25.11 1.51
C LYS A 286 -29.38 -24.84 0.03
N LEU A 287 -29.99 -25.60 -0.88
CA LEU A 287 -29.85 -25.40 -2.33
C LEU A 287 -30.36 -24.02 -2.76
N SER A 288 -31.53 -23.59 -2.29
CA SER A 288 -32.05 -22.25 -2.58
C SER A 288 -31.13 -21.13 -2.08
N ARG A 289 -30.52 -21.29 -0.89
CA ARG A 289 -29.52 -20.33 -0.39
C ARG A 289 -28.26 -20.30 -1.26
N ILE A 290 -27.82 -21.45 -1.76
CA ILE A 290 -26.66 -21.55 -2.67
C ILE A 290 -26.99 -20.88 -4.01
N GLU A 291 -28.16 -21.16 -4.58
CA GLU A 291 -28.63 -20.57 -5.84
C GLU A 291 -28.72 -19.04 -5.75
N LYS A 292 -29.29 -18.50 -4.66
CA LYS A 292 -29.30 -17.05 -4.40
C LYS A 292 -27.90 -16.45 -4.28
N LYS A 293 -26.96 -17.15 -3.65
CA LYS A 293 -25.55 -16.70 -3.59
C LYS A 293 -24.90 -16.73 -4.98
N PHE A 294 -25.23 -17.73 -5.79
CA PHE A 294 -24.70 -17.86 -7.14
C PHE A 294 -25.26 -16.79 -8.09
N SER A 295 -26.58 -16.50 -8.03
CA SER A 295 -27.20 -15.43 -8.83
C SER A 295 -26.62 -14.06 -8.47
N LYS A 296 -26.43 -13.75 -7.18
CA LYS A 296 -25.80 -12.51 -6.73
C LYS A 296 -24.37 -12.37 -7.27
N ARG A 297 -23.59 -13.45 -7.25
CA ARG A 297 -22.22 -13.45 -7.82
C ARG A 297 -22.22 -13.26 -9.34
N LYS A 298 -23.18 -13.86 -10.05
CA LYS A 298 -23.34 -13.68 -11.50
C LYS A 298 -23.66 -12.22 -11.85
N GLN A 299 -24.54 -11.58 -11.07
CA GLN A 299 -24.85 -10.16 -11.24
C GLN A 299 -23.63 -9.28 -11.00
N LEU A 300 -22.88 -9.50 -9.91
CA LEU A 300 -21.63 -8.77 -9.65
C LEU A 300 -20.60 -8.94 -10.77
N LEU A 301 -20.49 -10.13 -11.35
CA LEU A 301 -19.60 -10.37 -12.50
C LEU A 301 -20.04 -9.60 -13.75
N GLN A 302 -21.35 -9.46 -14.00
CA GLN A 302 -21.87 -8.63 -15.08
C GLN A 302 -21.58 -7.15 -14.84
N GLU A 303 -21.77 -6.66 -13.63
CA GLU A 303 -21.44 -5.27 -13.25
C GLU A 303 -19.95 -4.97 -13.44
N ILE A 304 -19.06 -5.92 -13.13
CA ILE A 304 -17.62 -5.80 -13.36
C ILE A 304 -17.31 -5.75 -14.87
N ASP A 305 -17.91 -6.64 -15.68
CA ASP A 305 -17.71 -6.66 -17.13
C ASP A 305 -18.15 -5.34 -17.79
N ASP A 306 -19.30 -4.80 -17.38
CA ASP A 306 -19.79 -3.50 -17.86
C ASP A 306 -18.88 -2.34 -17.43
N SER A 307 -18.34 -2.40 -16.20
CA SER A 307 -17.34 -1.43 -15.74
C SER A 307 -16.05 -1.50 -16.56
N MET A 308 -15.57 -2.71 -16.89
CA MET A 308 -14.39 -2.88 -17.75
C MET A 308 -14.62 -2.35 -19.16
N LYS A 309 -15.81 -2.54 -19.74
CA LYS A 309 -16.17 -1.95 -21.05
C LYS A 309 -16.15 -0.43 -21.01
N ARG A 310 -16.67 0.19 -19.95
CA ARG A 310 -16.63 1.66 -19.76
C ARG A 310 -15.20 2.18 -19.66
N VAL A 311 -14.35 1.51 -18.87
CA VAL A 311 -12.92 1.87 -18.75
C VAL A 311 -12.21 1.75 -20.10
N LYS A 312 -12.44 0.67 -20.84
CA LYS A 312 -11.87 0.48 -22.17
C LYS A 312 -12.30 1.58 -23.15
N ALA A 313 -13.58 1.97 -23.13
CA ALA A 313 -14.08 3.07 -23.94
C ALA A 313 -13.44 4.41 -23.55
N GLY A 314 -13.28 4.68 -22.26
CA GLY A 314 -12.60 5.89 -21.77
C GLY A 314 -11.14 5.96 -22.24
N ILE A 315 -10.38 4.87 -22.08
CA ILE A 315 -8.98 4.79 -22.55
C ILE A 315 -8.89 5.06 -24.07
N GLN A 316 -9.83 4.55 -24.86
CA GLN A 316 -9.83 4.79 -26.31
C GLN A 316 -10.05 6.28 -26.65
N VAL A 317 -10.94 6.97 -25.92
CA VAL A 317 -11.16 8.41 -26.09
C VAL A 317 -9.90 9.19 -25.73
N ASP A 318 -9.26 8.87 -24.61
CA ASP A 318 -8.05 9.54 -24.15
C ASP A 318 -6.88 9.35 -25.13
N LEU A 319 -6.73 8.14 -25.70
CA LEU A 319 -5.73 7.86 -26.72
C LEU A 319 -5.95 8.66 -28.00
N ASN A 320 -7.20 8.75 -28.47
CA ASN A 320 -7.54 9.54 -29.66
C ASN A 320 -7.29 11.04 -29.40
N GLN A 321 -7.56 11.53 -28.19
CA GLN A 321 -7.27 12.92 -27.81
C GLN A 321 -5.77 13.18 -27.76
N LEU A 322 -4.98 12.26 -27.21
CA LEU A 322 -3.53 12.35 -27.18
C LEU A 322 -2.94 12.37 -28.59
N GLU A 323 -3.42 11.51 -29.48
CA GLU A 323 -3.05 11.49 -30.89
C GLU A 323 -3.31 12.84 -31.56
N SER A 324 -4.51 13.41 -31.38
CA SER A 324 -4.86 14.73 -31.91
C SER A 324 -3.94 15.84 -31.37
N ASN A 325 -3.59 15.78 -30.07
CA ASN A 325 -2.69 16.76 -29.45
C ASN A 325 -1.27 16.64 -30.01
N ILE A 326 -0.77 15.43 -30.24
CA ILE A 326 0.55 15.17 -30.83
C ILE A 326 0.59 15.73 -32.26
N TYR A 327 -0.42 15.43 -33.09
CA TYR A 327 -0.49 15.96 -34.45
C TYR A 327 -0.51 17.49 -34.48
N SER A 328 -1.32 18.12 -33.62
CA SER A 328 -1.36 19.59 -33.51
C SER A 328 -0.02 20.19 -33.08
N SER A 329 0.65 19.56 -32.09
CA SER A 329 1.96 19.99 -31.63
C SER A 329 3.04 19.83 -32.71
N MET A 330 3.02 18.74 -33.47
CA MET A 330 3.97 18.51 -34.57
C MET A 330 3.77 19.51 -35.71
N GLU A 331 2.52 19.83 -36.06
CA GLU A 331 2.24 20.81 -37.12
C GLU A 331 2.68 22.23 -36.68
N THR A 332 2.46 22.57 -35.40
CA THR A 332 2.95 23.83 -34.81
C THR A 332 4.48 23.92 -34.83
N ALA A 333 5.18 22.84 -34.46
CA ALA A 333 6.63 22.77 -34.52
C ALA A 333 7.14 22.92 -35.96
N LYS A 334 6.52 22.23 -36.93
CA LYS A 334 6.84 22.34 -38.36
C LYS A 334 6.68 23.76 -38.88
N HIS A 335 5.55 24.43 -38.59
CA HIS A 335 5.33 25.82 -38.97
C HIS A 335 6.37 26.76 -38.37
N THR A 336 6.72 26.54 -37.09
CA THR A 336 7.75 27.34 -36.40
C THR A 336 9.11 27.16 -37.05
N SER A 337 9.54 25.92 -37.31
CA SER A 337 10.82 25.62 -37.98
C SER A 337 10.89 26.20 -39.40
N VAL A 338 9.81 26.08 -40.19
CA VAL A 338 9.75 26.68 -41.54
C VAL A 338 9.81 28.21 -41.47
N SER A 339 9.12 28.83 -40.50
CA SER A 339 9.16 30.28 -40.32
C SER A 339 10.56 30.76 -39.93
N GLU A 340 11.24 30.08 -39.01
CA GLU A 340 12.60 30.43 -38.61
C GLU A 340 13.60 30.21 -39.75
N LEU A 341 13.43 29.13 -40.54
CA LEU A 341 14.23 28.89 -41.73
C LEU A 341 14.05 29.99 -42.79
N LYS A 342 12.82 30.46 -43.02
CA LYS A 342 12.55 31.60 -43.92
C LYS A 342 13.22 32.87 -43.43
N LYS A 343 13.06 33.21 -42.14
CA LYS A 343 13.76 34.37 -41.54
C LYS A 343 15.28 34.27 -41.70
N PHE A 344 15.83 33.07 -41.54
CA PHE A 344 17.25 32.82 -41.76
C PHE A 344 17.66 33.02 -43.22
N LEU A 345 16.91 32.46 -44.17
CA LEU A 345 17.15 32.62 -45.61
C LEU A 345 17.04 34.09 -46.06
N ASP A 346 16.05 34.83 -45.56
CA ASP A 346 15.89 36.26 -45.86
C ASP A 346 17.10 37.05 -45.36
N LYS A 347 17.56 36.78 -44.13
CA LYS A 347 18.81 37.37 -43.59
C LYS A 347 20.04 37.02 -44.42
N VAL A 348 20.13 35.79 -44.94
CA VAL A 348 21.24 35.37 -45.81
C VAL A 348 21.18 36.07 -47.17
N LYS A 349 19.98 36.26 -47.74
CA LYS A 349 19.78 36.97 -49.02
C LYS A 349 20.09 38.46 -48.89
N ASP A 350 19.72 39.07 -47.76
CA ASP A 350 20.10 40.45 -47.43
C ASP A 350 21.62 40.55 -47.18
N ALA A 351 22.23 39.55 -46.53
CA ALA A 351 23.68 39.46 -46.39
C ALA A 351 24.40 39.24 -47.73
N GLU A 352 23.76 38.56 -48.69
CA GLU A 352 24.27 38.38 -50.07
C GLU A 352 24.32 39.73 -50.81
N SER A 353 23.36 40.63 -50.55
CA SER A 353 23.42 42.02 -51.01
C SER A 353 24.52 42.85 -50.32
N LEU A 354 24.89 42.48 -49.09
CA LEU A 354 26.06 43.00 -48.36
C LEU A 354 27.38 42.39 -48.81
N THR A 355 27.38 41.35 -49.65
CA THR A 355 28.60 40.64 -50.08
C THR A 355 29.42 41.47 -51.10
N ASN A 356 28.83 42.53 -51.66
CA ASN A 356 29.57 43.54 -52.40
C ASN A 356 30.30 44.56 -51.49
N SER A 357 29.94 44.68 -50.20
CA SER A 357 30.63 45.54 -49.23
C SER A 357 31.51 44.79 -48.23
N THR A 358 31.45 43.46 -48.17
CA THR A 358 32.21 42.62 -47.20
C THR A 358 33.37 41.82 -47.81
N LYS A 359 33.74 42.11 -49.07
CA LYS A 359 34.98 41.59 -49.67
C LYS A 359 36.27 42.06 -48.97
N GLU A 360 36.20 43.06 -48.09
CA GLU A 360 37.33 43.49 -47.25
C GLU A 360 37.44 42.74 -45.90
N SER A 361 36.34 42.21 -45.36
CA SER A 361 36.35 41.52 -44.05
C SER A 361 36.58 40.00 -44.14
N ALA A 362 36.47 39.41 -45.33
CA ALA A 362 36.70 37.98 -45.56
C ALA A 362 38.20 37.58 -45.52
N LYS A 363 39.13 38.53 -45.33
CA LYS A 363 40.55 38.23 -45.15
C LYS A 363 40.93 37.85 -43.71
N GLU A 364 40.08 38.07 -42.72
CA GLU A 364 40.44 37.83 -41.30
C GLU A 364 39.78 36.59 -40.65
N MET A 365 38.72 36.01 -41.20
CA MET A 365 38.11 34.78 -40.67
C MET A 365 38.63 33.49 -41.33
N LYS A 366 39.95 33.40 -41.50
CA LYS A 366 40.66 32.19 -41.91
C LYS A 366 41.26 31.42 -40.71
N SER A 367 40.70 31.53 -39.51
CA SER A 367 41.07 30.68 -38.36
C SER A 367 40.25 29.39 -38.35
N MET A 368 40.68 28.48 -39.21
CA MET A 368 40.19 27.14 -39.49
C MET A 368 40.41 26.17 -38.31
N TRP A 369 39.81 26.42 -37.14
CA TRP A 369 40.02 25.56 -35.95
C TRP A 369 38.76 24.96 -35.32
N LEU A 370 37.59 25.59 -35.45
CA LEU A 370 36.38 25.12 -34.77
C LEU A 370 35.86 23.76 -35.28
N PRO A 371 35.76 23.51 -36.61
CA PRO A 371 35.27 22.22 -37.11
C PRO A 371 36.23 21.08 -36.77
N THR A 372 37.54 21.33 -36.89
CA THR A 372 38.59 20.35 -36.59
C THR A 372 38.57 19.93 -35.12
N PHE A 373 38.34 20.89 -34.22
CA PHE A 373 38.24 20.62 -32.78
C PHE A 373 37.01 19.76 -32.43
N LEU A 374 35.85 20.02 -33.04
CA LEU A 374 34.64 19.21 -32.84
C LEU A 374 34.78 17.77 -33.35
N TYR A 375 35.51 17.58 -34.47
CA TYR A 375 35.84 16.24 -34.98
C TYR A 375 36.74 15.46 -34.00
N VAL A 376 37.72 16.12 -33.38
CA VAL A 376 38.62 15.49 -32.39
C VAL A 376 37.84 15.06 -31.16
N ILE A 377 36.93 15.90 -30.63
CA ILE A 377 36.08 15.54 -29.49
C ILE A 377 35.21 14.33 -29.82
N SER A 378 34.55 14.34 -30.98
CA SER A 378 33.68 13.23 -31.41
C SER A 378 34.44 11.91 -31.56
N PHE A 379 35.69 11.97 -32.03
CA PHE A 379 36.54 10.79 -32.15
C PHE A 379 36.96 10.21 -30.79
N ILE A 380 37.25 11.07 -29.81
CA ILE A 380 37.58 10.65 -28.44
C ILE A 380 36.37 9.96 -27.78
N GLU A 381 35.16 10.50 -27.92
CA GLU A 381 33.94 9.89 -27.38
C GLU A 381 33.67 8.51 -27.98
N LEU A 382 33.84 8.36 -29.31
CA LEU A 382 33.69 7.08 -29.99
C LEU A 382 34.67 6.03 -29.45
N ALA A 383 35.94 6.41 -29.26
CA ALA A 383 36.96 5.52 -28.73
C ALA A 383 36.65 5.06 -27.29
N LEU A 384 36.19 5.98 -26.44
CA LEU A 384 35.77 5.65 -25.06
C LEU A 384 34.56 4.72 -25.04
N TYR A 385 33.58 4.94 -25.92
CA TYR A 385 32.41 4.08 -26.04
C TYR A 385 32.78 2.65 -26.45
N ILE A 386 33.67 2.49 -27.44
CA ILE A 386 34.17 1.19 -27.88
C ILE A 386 34.91 0.48 -26.73
N ALA A 387 35.77 1.17 -26.00
CA ALA A 387 36.51 0.61 -24.86
C ALA A 387 35.55 0.13 -23.76
N PHE A 388 34.56 0.96 -23.39
CA PHE A 388 33.52 0.59 -22.43
C PHE A 388 32.74 -0.66 -22.88
N PHE A 389 32.37 -0.73 -24.16
CA PHE A 389 31.64 -1.87 -24.72
C PHE A 389 32.44 -3.17 -24.60
N PHE A 390 33.74 -3.16 -24.92
CA PHE A 390 34.61 -4.33 -24.76
C PHE A 390 34.79 -4.73 -23.30
N GLN A 391 34.93 -3.76 -22.39
CA GLN A 391 35.05 -4.03 -20.96
C GLN A 391 33.77 -4.68 -20.42
N ARG A 392 32.59 -4.17 -20.80
CA ARG A 392 31.30 -4.78 -20.43
C ARG A 392 31.11 -6.16 -21.03
N LYS A 393 31.45 -6.37 -22.31
CA LYS A 393 31.34 -7.68 -22.96
C LYS A 393 32.20 -8.76 -22.29
N LYS A 394 33.38 -8.39 -21.77
CA LYS A 394 34.21 -9.29 -20.95
C LYS A 394 33.55 -9.60 -19.60
N ALA A 395 33.01 -8.58 -18.93
CA ALA A 395 32.33 -8.74 -17.64
C ALA A 395 31.04 -9.59 -17.73
N THR A 396 30.33 -9.54 -18.85
CA THR A 396 29.06 -10.27 -19.06
C THR A 396 29.24 -11.65 -19.71
N HIS A 397 30.46 -12.19 -19.79
CA HIS A 397 30.76 -13.47 -20.45
C HIS A 397 30.12 -13.59 -21.85
N ASN A 398 30.37 -12.61 -22.71
CA ASN A 398 29.77 -12.53 -24.05
C ASN A 398 28.23 -12.53 -24.04
N PHE A 399 27.61 -12.02 -22.98
CA PHE A 399 26.15 -11.99 -22.82
C PHE A 399 25.50 -13.38 -22.91
N LYS A 400 26.26 -14.46 -22.62
CA LYS A 400 25.78 -15.86 -22.72
C LYS A 400 25.09 -16.37 -21.45
N LYS A 401 25.08 -15.60 -20.36
CA LYS A 401 24.29 -15.91 -19.17
C LYS A 401 23.24 -14.83 -18.95
N TYR A 402 21.99 -15.23 -19.09
CA TYR A 402 20.89 -14.64 -18.33
C TYR A 402 21.07 -15.17 -16.90
N ASP A 403 21.55 -14.32 -16.00
CA ASP A 403 21.30 -14.51 -14.57
C ASP A 403 19.89 -14.03 -14.25
#